data_AF-A0A7K4A104-F1
#
_entry.id   AF-A0A7K4A104-F1
#
_cell.length_a   1.000
_cell.length_b   1.000
_cell.length_c   1.000
_cell.angle_alpha   90.00
_cell.angle_beta   90.00
_cell.angle_gamma   90.00
#
_symmetry.space_group_name_H-M   'P 1'
#
loop_
_entity.id
_entity.type
_entity.pdbx_description
1 polymer ?
#
loop_
_entity_poly.entity_id
_entity_poly.type
_entity_poly.pdbx_seq_one_letter_code
_entity_poly.pdbx_strand_id
1 'polypeptide(L)'
;EGKEPALTLVGEQLDDTILRNIPKENRLPLYEKLVQFLSTVQEREKFSARGALTIVMGTFLLSAGAGLIVVTPFFLIDNVGQALNVSNLCGILLLFVVGYTRALERTFLSKIMMGFASSCIGILISAITVILGG
;
A
#
# COMPACT_ATOMS: atom_id res chain seq x y z
N GLU A 1 28.85 2.45 -23.94
CA GLU A 1 29.23 1.02 -23.87
C GLU A 1 28.30 0.14 -22.99
N GLY A 2 27.07 0.53 -22.67
CA GLY A 2 26.18 -0.29 -21.80
C GLY A 2 25.06 -1.07 -22.50
N LYS A 3 24.95 -1.01 -23.84
CA LYS A 3 23.80 -1.58 -24.59
C LYS A 3 23.98 -3.05 -24.97
N GLU A 4 25.22 -3.50 -25.20
CA GLU A 4 25.53 -4.89 -25.55
C GLU A 4 25.10 -5.92 -24.50
N PRO A 5 25.40 -5.75 -23.18
CA PRO A 5 25.03 -6.77 -22.20
C PRO A 5 23.51 -6.91 -22.00
N ALA A 6 22.77 -5.81 -22.18
CA ALA A 6 21.30 -5.82 -22.08
C ALA A 6 20.65 -6.55 -23.27
N LEU A 7 21.22 -6.40 -24.48
CA LEU A 7 20.75 -7.10 -25.67
C LEU A 7 20.98 -8.61 -25.58
N THR A 8 22.11 -9.03 -25.00
CA THR A 8 22.42 -10.46 -24.82
C THR A 8 21.47 -11.15 -23.85
N LEU A 9 21.19 -10.52 -22.70
CA LEU A 9 20.28 -11.07 -21.68
C LEU A 9 18.83 -11.18 -22.18
N VAL A 10 18.35 -10.19 -22.92
CA VAL A 10 17.01 -10.23 -23.54
C VAL A 10 16.96 -11.28 -24.64
N GLY A 11 18.04 -11.44 -25.42
CA GLY A 11 18.16 -12.51 -26.40
C GLY A 11 18.02 -13.89 -25.77
N GLU A 12 18.81 -14.18 -24.73
CA GLU A 12 18.83 -15.49 -24.06
C GLU A 12 17.46 -15.88 -23.46
N GLN A 13 16.74 -14.93 -22.84
CA GLN A 13 15.42 -15.23 -22.27
C GLN A 13 14.29 -15.33 -23.29
N LEU A 14 14.37 -14.63 -24.43
CA LEU A 14 13.34 -14.69 -25.46
C LEU A 14 13.57 -15.82 -26.47
N ASP A 15 14.81 -16.31 -26.64
CA ASP A 15 15.17 -17.26 -27.71
C ASP A 15 14.45 -18.59 -27.55
N ASP A 16 14.27 -19.03 -26.30
CA ASP A 16 13.66 -20.31 -25.97
C ASP A 16 12.13 -20.36 -26.13
N THR A 17 11.43 -19.22 -26.15
CA THR A 17 9.95 -19.22 -26.11
C THR A 17 9.27 -18.49 -27.26
N ILE A 18 9.80 -17.34 -27.71
CA ILE A 18 9.09 -16.44 -28.65
C ILE A 18 9.70 -16.48 -30.06
N LEU A 19 11.01 -16.74 -30.15
CA LEU A 19 11.77 -16.52 -31.37
C LEU A 19 11.58 -17.59 -32.45
N ARG A 20 11.06 -18.78 -32.10
CA ARG A 20 10.77 -19.84 -33.08
C ARG A 20 9.74 -19.43 -34.15
N ASN A 21 8.86 -18.48 -33.86
CA ASN A 21 7.80 -18.02 -34.77
C ASN A 21 8.07 -16.66 -35.44
N ILE A 22 9.21 -16.02 -35.18
CA ILE A 22 9.52 -14.68 -35.70
C ILE A 22 10.73 -14.73 -36.66
N PRO A 23 10.58 -14.23 -37.91
CA PRO A 23 11.66 -14.17 -38.90
C PRO A 23 12.87 -13.42 -38.37
N LYS A 24 14.08 -13.90 -38.68
CA LYS A 24 15.34 -13.37 -38.13
C LYS A 24 15.54 -11.87 -38.41
N GLU A 25 15.04 -11.38 -39.54
CA GLU A 25 15.11 -9.97 -39.96
C GLU A 25 14.34 -9.01 -39.03
N ASN A 26 13.29 -9.48 -38.34
CA ASN A 26 12.41 -8.62 -37.52
C ASN A 26 12.78 -8.58 -36.02
N ARG A 27 13.82 -9.32 -35.61
CA ARG A 27 14.20 -9.49 -34.20
C ARG A 27 14.96 -8.28 -33.66
N LEU A 28 15.92 -7.77 -34.43
CA LEU A 28 16.73 -6.59 -34.11
C LEU A 28 15.90 -5.34 -33.75
N PRO A 29 14.92 -4.90 -34.58
CA PRO A 29 14.10 -3.74 -34.24
C PRO A 29 13.19 -3.98 -33.03
N LEU A 30 12.84 -5.23 -32.76
CA LEU A 30 12.03 -5.61 -31.58
C LEU A 30 12.87 -5.52 -30.29
N TYR A 31 14.12 -5.97 -30.33
CA TYR A 31 15.07 -5.80 -29.23
C TYR A 31 15.36 -4.33 -28.94
N GLU A 32 15.58 -3.51 -29.98
CA GLU A 32 15.80 -2.07 -29.80
C GLU A 32 14.60 -1.38 -29.16
N LYS A 33 13.38 -1.69 -29.61
CA LYS A 33 12.15 -1.17 -28.99
C LYS A 33 11.98 -1.62 -27.55
N LEU A 34 12.28 -2.88 -27.24
CA LEU A 34 12.24 -3.41 -25.87
C LEU A 34 13.25 -2.70 -24.97
N VAL A 35 14.49 -2.54 -25.40
CA VAL A 35 15.54 -1.83 -24.65
C VAL A 35 15.15 -0.37 -24.43
N GLN A 36 14.59 0.30 -25.45
CA GLN A 36 14.11 1.68 -25.32
C GLN A 36 12.92 1.78 -24.35
N PHE A 37 11.98 0.84 -24.41
CA PHE A 37 10.82 0.82 -23.52
C PHE A 37 11.23 0.55 -22.07
N LEU A 38 12.10 -0.45 -21.85
CA LEU A 38 12.60 -0.83 -20.53
C LEU A 38 13.47 0.25 -19.90
N SER A 39 14.32 0.93 -20.68
CA SER A 39 15.11 2.07 -20.18
C SER A 39 14.23 3.27 -19.80
N THR A 40 13.17 3.54 -20.56
CA THR A 40 12.17 4.57 -20.24
C THR A 40 11.39 4.23 -18.96
N VAL A 41 11.10 2.95 -18.72
CA VAL A 41 10.41 2.47 -17.51
C VAL A 41 11.36 2.51 -16.29
N GLN A 42 12.63 2.14 -16.48
CA GLN A 42 13.64 2.14 -15.42
C GLN A 42 13.97 3.56 -14.90
N GLU A 43 13.89 4.59 -15.74
CA GLU A 43 13.97 5.99 -15.28
C GLU A 43 12.75 6.43 -14.47
N ARG A 44 11.58 5.84 -14.74
CA ARG A 44 10.33 6.13 -14.01
C ARG A 44 10.28 5.56 -12.59
N GLU A 45 11.17 4.61 -12.29
CA GLU A 45 11.21 3.87 -11.03
C GLU A 45 12.53 4.08 -10.23
N LYS A 46 13.19 5.23 -10.39
CA LYS A 46 14.14 5.66 -9.36
C LYS A 46 13.33 6.09 -8.14
N PHE A 47 13.14 5.16 -7.20
CA PHE A 47 12.67 5.43 -5.84
C PHE A 47 13.46 6.63 -5.28
N SER A 48 12.89 7.82 -5.40
CA SER A 48 13.53 9.03 -4.91
C SER A 48 13.66 8.90 -3.41
N ALA A 49 14.87 9.09 -2.86
CA ALA A 49 15.10 9.05 -1.42
C ALA A 49 14.13 10.01 -0.68
N ARG A 50 13.75 11.12 -1.32
CA ARG A 50 12.71 12.03 -0.81
C ARG A 50 11.31 11.41 -0.82
N GLY A 51 10.95 10.67 -1.87
CA GLY A 51 9.68 9.95 -1.95
C GLY A 51 9.59 8.86 -0.88
N ALA A 52 10.66 8.08 -0.69
CA ALA A 52 10.76 7.10 0.38
C ALA A 52 10.63 7.74 1.76
N LEU A 53 11.36 8.84 2.00
CA LEU A 53 11.27 9.60 3.25
C LEU A 53 9.84 10.10 3.52
N THR A 54 9.17 10.67 2.52
CA THR A 54 7.79 11.15 2.66
C THR A 54 6.82 10.01 3.02
N ILE A 55 6.98 8.84 2.41
CA ILE A 55 6.15 7.67 2.73
C ILE A 55 6.41 7.25 4.19
N VAL A 56 7.67 7.14 4.61
CA VAL A 56 8.04 6.73 5.98
C VAL A 56 7.54 7.74 7.01
N MET A 57 7.73 9.04 6.76
CA MET A 57 7.22 10.09 7.64
C MET A 57 5.68 10.05 7.71
N GLY A 58 5.02 9.92 6.56
CA GLY A 58 3.56 9.86 6.47
C GLY A 58 2.99 8.66 7.23
N THR A 59 3.56 7.48 7.07
CA THR A 59 3.11 6.28 7.81
C THR A 59 3.41 6.38 9.29
N PHE A 60 4.57 6.95 9.66
CA PHE A 60 4.91 7.20 11.06
C PHE A 60 3.93 8.16 11.73
N LEU A 61 3.70 9.35 11.15
CA LEU A 61 2.77 10.35 11.67
C LEU A 61 1.36 9.79 11.78
N LEU A 62 0.91 9.03 10.78
CA LEU A 62 -0.40 8.36 10.80
C LEU A 62 -0.48 7.34 11.94
N SER A 63 0.54 6.49 12.10
CA SER A 63 0.58 5.44 13.12
C SER A 63 0.69 6.03 14.53
N ALA A 64 1.60 6.98 14.75
CA ALA A 64 1.78 7.66 16.02
C ALA A 64 0.53 8.46 16.40
N GLY A 65 -0.06 9.20 15.46
CA GLY A 65 -1.29 9.96 15.66
C GLY A 65 -2.47 9.06 16.02
N ALA A 66 -2.68 7.96 15.28
CA ALA A 66 -3.73 6.99 15.60
C ALA A 66 -3.52 6.36 16.98
N GLY A 67 -2.29 5.98 17.32
CA GLY A 67 -1.95 5.44 18.64
C GLY A 67 -2.23 6.44 19.76
N LEU A 68 -1.85 7.70 19.59
CA LEU A 68 -2.13 8.75 20.57
C LEU A 68 -3.64 8.91 20.80
N ILE A 69 -4.45 8.94 19.75
CA ILE A 69 -5.90 9.08 19.87
C ILE A 69 -6.51 7.90 20.65
N VAL A 70 -6.07 6.68 20.38
CA VAL A 70 -6.57 5.48 21.05
C VAL A 70 -6.13 5.40 22.51
N VAL A 71 -4.94 5.88 22.86
CA VAL A 71 -4.43 5.86 24.24
C VAL A 71 -4.96 7.04 25.05
N THR A 72 -5.32 8.16 24.42
CA THR A 72 -5.79 9.39 25.08
C THR A 72 -6.85 9.16 26.17
N PRO A 73 -7.91 8.34 25.97
CA PRO A 73 -8.92 8.09 26.99
C PRO A 73 -8.38 7.54 28.32
N PHE A 74 -7.29 6.78 28.32
CA PHE A 74 -6.67 6.24 29.54
C PHE A 74 -6.00 7.30 30.41
N PHE A 75 -5.68 8.48 29.84
CA PHE A 75 -5.15 9.61 30.60
C PHE A 75 -6.25 10.54 31.13
N LEU A 76 -7.48 10.43 30.61
CA LEU A 76 -8.61 11.32 30.93
C LEU A 76 -9.68 10.64 31.81
N ILE A 77 -9.72 9.31 31.83
CA ILE A 77 -10.77 8.52 32.48
C ILE A 77 -10.12 7.61 33.53
N ASP A 78 -10.45 7.83 34.81
CA ASP A 78 -9.89 7.06 35.92
C ASP A 78 -10.37 5.60 35.94
N ASN A 79 -11.59 5.36 35.47
CA ASN A 79 -12.14 4.00 35.38
C ASN A 79 -11.58 3.29 34.15
N VAL A 80 -10.73 2.29 34.39
CA VAL A 80 -10.06 1.50 33.34
C VAL A 80 -11.05 0.86 32.36
N GLY A 81 -12.16 0.31 32.84
CA GLY A 81 -13.16 -0.32 31.97
C GLY A 81 -13.90 0.69 31.08
N GLN A 82 -14.19 1.88 31.61
CA GLN A 82 -14.77 2.95 30.81
C GLN A 82 -13.76 3.52 29.82
N ALA A 83 -12.49 3.69 30.23
CA ALA A 83 -11.40 4.13 29.37
C ALA A 83 -11.18 3.17 28.20
N LEU A 84 -11.19 1.85 28.47
CA LEU A 84 -11.07 0.79 27.46
C LEU A 84 -12.21 0.86 26.44
N ASN A 85 -13.46 1.02 26.89
CA ASN A 85 -14.61 1.12 25.99
C ASN A 85 -14.53 2.36 25.09
N VAL A 86 -14.14 3.52 25.65
CA VAL A 86 -13.98 4.76 24.88
C VAL A 86 -12.80 4.65 23.90
N SER A 87 -11.68 4.06 24.33
CA SER A 87 -10.51 3.79 23.50
C SER A 87 -10.84 2.88 22.31
N ASN A 88 -11.57 1.78 22.55
CA ASN A 88 -12.05 0.89 21.51
C ASN A 88 -12.98 1.60 20.51
N LEU A 89 -13.90 2.43 21.02
CA LEU A 89 -14.79 3.23 20.17
C LEU A 89 -14.00 4.21 19.29
N CYS A 90 -12.99 4.89 19.86
CA CYS A 90 -12.07 5.75 19.11
C CYS A 90 -11.35 4.96 18.01
N GLY A 91 -10.85 3.76 18.30
CA GLY A 91 -10.22 2.87 17.32
C GLY A 91 -11.14 2.49 16.16
N ILE A 92 -12.40 2.12 16.47
CA ILE A 92 -13.41 1.78 15.46
C ILE A 92 -13.73 2.99 14.56
N LEU A 93 -13.93 4.17 15.16
CA LEU A 93 -14.20 5.40 14.41
C LEU A 93 -13.02 5.81 13.52
N LEU A 94 -11.78 5.65 14.01
CA LEU A 94 -10.59 5.89 13.19
C LEU A 94 -10.53 4.97 11.98
N LEU A 95 -10.80 3.67 12.17
CA LEU A 95 -10.86 2.72 11.06
C LEU A 95 -11.95 3.09 10.06
N PHE A 96 -13.12 3.51 10.53
CA PHE A 96 -14.20 4.02 9.68
C PHE A 96 -13.74 5.19 8.82
N VAL A 97 -13.16 6.21 9.45
CA VAL A 97 -12.69 7.42 8.78
C VAL A 97 -11.60 7.08 7.77
N VAL A 98 -10.62 6.27 8.13
CA VAL A 98 -9.54 5.84 7.23
C VAL A 98 -10.09 5.07 6.03
N GLY A 99 -11.01 4.13 6.24
CA GLY A 99 -11.67 3.40 5.16
C GLY A 99 -12.52 4.30 4.25
N TYR A 100 -13.20 5.28 4.83
CA TYR A 100 -13.99 6.27 4.10
C TYR A 100 -13.10 7.20 3.25
N THR A 101 -12.01 7.72 3.82
CA THR A 101 -11.10 8.64 3.12
C THR A 101 -10.30 7.93 2.03
N ARG A 102 -9.98 6.64 2.21
CA ARG A 102 -9.28 5.84 1.19
C ARG A 102 -10.10 5.65 -0.09
N ALA A 103 -11.42 5.78 -0.01
CA ALA A 103 -12.35 5.63 -1.13
C ALA A 103 -12.66 6.95 -1.84
N LEU A 104 -11.79 7.97 -1.75
CA LEU A 104 -12.10 9.36 -2.13
C LEU A 104 -12.65 9.53 -3.56
N GLU A 105 -12.22 8.71 -4.51
CA GLU A 105 -12.61 8.74 -5.93
C GLU A 105 -13.88 7.92 -6.26
N ARG A 106 -14.45 7.20 -5.30
CA ARG A 106 -15.63 6.35 -5.52
C ARG A 106 -16.94 7.05 -5.14
N THR A 107 -18.06 6.49 -5.61
CA THR A 107 -19.41 6.95 -5.27
C THR A 107 -19.62 6.98 -3.76
N PHE A 108 -20.47 7.90 -3.27
CA PHE A 108 -20.71 8.12 -1.85
C PHE A 108 -21.06 6.83 -1.08
N LEU A 109 -21.91 5.97 -1.67
CA LEU A 109 -22.25 4.65 -1.12
C LEU A 109 -21.02 3.73 -0.98
N SER A 110 -20.11 3.74 -1.95
CA SER A 110 -18.89 2.94 -1.89
C SER A 110 -17.94 3.42 -0.79
N LYS A 111 -17.92 4.74 -0.49
CA LYS A 111 -17.12 5.28 0.62
C LYS A 111 -17.63 4.80 1.96
N ILE A 112 -18.95 4.88 2.17
CA ILE A 112 -19.59 4.38 3.39
C ILE A 112 -19.35 2.87 3.55
N MET A 113 -19.49 2.09 2.47
CA MET A 113 -19.23 0.65 2.52
C MET A 113 -17.78 0.30 2.87
N MET A 114 -16.78 1.01 2.33
CA MET A 114 -15.37 0.77 2.70
C MET A 114 -15.06 1.19 4.14
N GLY A 115 -15.62 2.31 4.61
CA GLY A 115 -15.55 2.70 6.02
C GLY A 115 -16.17 1.66 6.93
N PHE A 116 -17.34 1.13 6.57
CA PHE A 116 -18.02 0.08 7.33
C PHE A 116 -17.21 -1.22 7.36
N ALA A 117 -16.72 -1.69 6.19
CA ALA A 117 -15.92 -2.91 6.10
C ALA A 117 -14.63 -2.84 6.94
N SER A 118 -13.95 -1.69 6.93
CA SER A 118 -12.76 -1.48 7.77
C SER A 118 -13.09 -1.38 9.27
N SER A 119 -14.23 -0.79 9.62
CA SER A 119 -14.70 -0.74 11.02
C SER A 119 -15.04 -2.12 11.57
N CYS A 120 -15.58 -3.03 10.74
CA CYS A 120 -15.85 -4.40 11.15
C CYS A 120 -14.59 -5.12 11.66
N ILE A 121 -13.42 -4.83 11.09
CA ILE A 121 -12.14 -5.35 11.57
C ILE A 121 -11.86 -4.83 12.99
N GLY A 122 -12.06 -3.54 13.22
CA GLY A 122 -11.90 -2.92 14.55
C GLY A 122 -12.85 -3.49 15.58
N ILE A 123 -14.11 -3.70 15.22
CA ILE A 123 -15.13 -4.30 16.08
C ILE A 123 -14.74 -5.73 16.46
N LEU A 124 -14.29 -6.53 15.49
CA LEU A 124 -13.82 -7.91 15.74
C LEU A 124 -12.63 -7.92 16.69
N ILE A 125 -11.62 -7.09 16.45
CA ILE A 125 -10.43 -7.00 17.31
C ILE A 125 -10.84 -6.56 18.72
N SER A 126 -11.66 -5.52 18.85
CA SER A 126 -12.14 -5.03 20.14
C SER A 126 -12.91 -6.11 20.91
N ALA A 127 -13.79 -6.86 20.24
CA ALA A 127 -14.51 -7.97 20.86
C ALA A 127 -13.55 -9.04 21.40
N ILE A 128 -12.51 -9.40 20.62
CA ILE A 128 -11.47 -10.34 21.06
C ILE A 128 -10.73 -9.79 22.28
N THR A 129 -10.32 -8.51 22.26
CA THR A 129 -9.62 -7.86 23.38
C THR A 129 -10.46 -7.89 24.66
N VAL A 130 -11.76 -7.60 24.57
CA VAL A 130 -12.67 -7.67 25.72
C VAL A 130 -12.79 -9.10 26.25
N ILE A 131 -12.92 -10.10 25.37
CA ILE A 131 -13.02 -11.52 25.77
C ILE A 131 -11.73 -12.01 26.44
N LEU A 132 -10.56 -11.56 25.97
CA LEU A 132 -9.26 -11.95 26.52
C LEU A 132 -8.90 -11.28 27.85
N GLY A 133 -9.79 -10.48 28.42
CA GLY A 133 -9.63 -9.87 29.74
C GLY A 133 -9.02 -8.48 29.68
N GLY A 134 -9.60 -7.63 28.82
CA GLY A 134 -9.22 -6.23 28.66
C GLY A 134 -9.03 -5.46 29.96
#